data_AF-D7CDS8-F1
#
_entry.id   AF-D7CDS8-F1
#
_cell.length_a   1.000
_cell.length_b   1.000
_cell.length_c   1.000
_cell.angle_alpha   90.00
_cell.angle_beta   90.00
_cell.angle_gamma   90.00
#
_symmetry.space_group_name_H-M   'P 1'
#
loop_
_entity.id
_entity.type
_entity.pdbx_description
1 polymer ?
#
loop_
_entity_poly.entity_id
_entity_poly.type
_entity_poly.pdbx_seq_one_letter_code
_entity_poly.pdbx_strand_id
1 'polypeptide(L)'
;MSAQPDGPYGPLIPMPDLTPDALRAAVARIAPSRIPALTQHLFEATTNAQQTQSLAPLRAFVHSWAVFVAIERHPERATRLRELEQIVAIAEQDPTAAIHEIQQIRKTAEAEAGL
;
A
#
# COMPACT_ATOMS: atom_id res chain seq x y z
N MET A 1 19.66 -9.39 -20.46
CA MET A 1 19.50 -8.40 -19.38
C MET A 1 18.96 -9.15 -18.18
N SER A 2 19.84 -9.49 -17.26
CA SER A 2 19.55 -10.38 -16.14
C SER A 2 18.80 -9.59 -15.07
N ALA A 3 17.57 -9.98 -14.77
CA ALA A 3 16.87 -9.52 -13.57
C ALA A 3 17.69 -10.00 -12.36
N GLN A 4 18.27 -9.05 -11.64
CA GLN A 4 18.99 -9.31 -10.40
C GLN A 4 17.98 -9.90 -9.41
N PRO A 5 18.29 -11.04 -8.76
CA PRO A 5 17.37 -11.67 -7.84
C PRO A 5 17.08 -10.71 -6.68
N ASP A 6 15.80 -10.54 -6.38
CA ASP A 6 15.33 -9.92 -5.12
C ASP A 6 16.15 -10.51 -3.96
N GLY A 7 16.58 -9.66 -3.04
CA GLY A 7 17.48 -10.04 -1.94
C GLY A 7 16.99 -11.23 -1.11
N PRO A 8 17.83 -11.77 -0.19
CA PRO A 8 17.56 -13.00 0.55
C PRO A 8 16.33 -12.97 1.48
N TYR A 9 15.56 -11.88 1.51
CA TYR A 9 14.37 -11.69 2.33
C TYR A 9 13.14 -11.56 1.43
N GLY A 10 12.48 -12.69 1.18
CA GLY A 10 11.17 -12.72 0.53
C GLY A 10 10.09 -12.00 1.36
N PRO A 11 8.88 -11.85 0.82
CA PRO A 11 7.81 -11.11 1.49
C PRO A 11 7.44 -11.76 2.84
N LEU A 12 7.17 -10.93 3.85
CA LEU A 12 6.80 -11.37 5.21
C LEU A 12 5.53 -12.24 5.25
N ILE A 13 4.63 -12.00 4.29
CA ILE A 13 3.39 -12.74 4.04
C ILE A 13 3.14 -12.83 2.53
N PRO A 14 2.45 -13.89 2.05
CA PRO A 14 1.90 -13.87 0.70
C PRO A 14 0.90 -12.72 0.55
N MET A 15 0.62 -12.34 -0.70
CA MET A 15 -0.46 -11.39 -0.97
C MET A 15 -1.79 -11.99 -0.47
N PRO A 16 -2.55 -11.30 0.39
CA PRO A 16 -3.84 -11.80 0.85
C PRO A 16 -4.90 -11.68 -0.25
N ASP A 17 -6.03 -12.38 -0.06
CA ASP A 17 -7.23 -12.12 -0.85
C ASP A 17 -7.67 -10.65 -0.69
N LEU A 18 -8.19 -10.05 -1.76
CA LEU A 18 -8.62 -8.64 -1.78
C LEU A 18 -10.01 -8.44 -1.15
N THR A 19 -10.17 -8.96 0.07
CA THR A 19 -11.37 -8.78 0.89
C THR A 19 -11.04 -7.96 2.13
N PRO A 20 -11.99 -7.19 2.69
CA PRO A 20 -11.73 -6.36 3.87
C PRO A 20 -11.18 -7.14 5.08
N ASP A 21 -11.65 -8.37 5.32
CA ASP A 21 -11.20 -9.17 6.46
C ASP A 21 -9.78 -9.72 6.24
N ALA A 22 -9.48 -10.24 5.05
CA ALA A 22 -8.13 -10.73 4.71
C ALA A 22 -7.09 -9.59 4.74
N LEU A 23 -7.46 -8.40 4.25
CA LEU A 23 -6.63 -7.20 4.36
C LEU A 23 -6.40 -6.80 5.82
N ARG A 24 -7.45 -6.79 6.65
CA ARG A 24 -7.33 -6.51 8.09
C ARG A 24 -6.40 -7.50 8.79
N ALA A 25 -6.51 -8.80 8.48
CA ALA A 25 -5.65 -9.84 9.03
C ALA A 25 -4.17 -9.65 8.63
N ALA A 26 -3.93 -9.30 7.35
CA ALA A 26 -2.59 -8.98 6.86
C ALA A 26 -1.99 -7.75 7.58
N VAL A 27 -2.76 -6.64 7.68
CA VAL A 27 -2.32 -5.43 8.38
C VAL A 27 -2.03 -5.71 9.85
N ALA A 28 -2.86 -6.52 10.53
CA ALA A 28 -2.63 -6.85 11.94
C ALA A 28 -1.28 -7.56 12.15
N ARG A 29 -0.80 -8.31 11.15
CA ARG A 29 0.46 -9.04 11.21
C ARG A 29 1.68 -8.18 10.87
N ILE A 30 1.60 -7.31 9.86
CA ILE A 30 2.77 -6.57 9.35
C ILE A 30 2.83 -5.11 9.81
N ALA A 31 1.70 -4.51 10.15
CA ALA A 31 1.60 -3.10 10.55
C ALA A 31 0.44 -2.88 11.55
N PRO A 32 0.50 -3.50 12.75
CA PRO A 32 -0.62 -3.46 13.72
C PRO A 32 -1.02 -2.04 14.13
N SER A 33 -0.09 -1.09 14.13
CA SER A 33 -0.35 0.33 14.39
C SER A 33 -1.29 0.99 13.36
N ARG A 34 -1.50 0.38 12.19
CA ARG A 34 -2.37 0.89 11.12
C ARG A 34 -3.80 0.36 11.19
N ILE A 35 -4.12 -0.57 12.08
CA ILE A 35 -5.47 -1.11 12.26
C ILE A 35 -6.53 -0.02 12.57
N PRO A 36 -6.26 0.99 13.43
CA PRO A 36 -7.20 2.07 13.64
C PRO A 36 -7.52 2.85 12.35
N ALA A 37 -6.49 3.17 11.55
CA ALA A 37 -6.66 3.87 10.28
C ALA A 37 -7.44 3.03 9.25
N LEU A 38 -7.18 1.72 9.19
CA LEU A 38 -7.93 0.79 8.34
C LEU A 38 -9.41 0.76 8.73
N THR A 39 -9.69 0.64 10.02
CA THR A 39 -11.06 0.58 10.53
C THR A 39 -11.80 1.89 10.25
N GLN A 40 -11.15 3.03 10.47
CA GLN A 40 -11.73 4.34 10.15
C GLN A 40 -12.05 4.48 8.65
N HIS A 41 -11.09 4.15 7.77
CA HIS A 41 -11.31 4.25 6.32
C HIS A 41 -12.44 3.32 5.84
N LEU A 42 -12.62 2.14 6.47
CA LEU A 42 -13.74 1.26 6.15
C LEU A 42 -15.10 1.89 6.54
N PHE A 43 -15.18 2.55 7.71
CA PHE A 43 -16.39 3.27 8.12
C PHE A 43 -16.71 4.43 7.17
N GLU A 44 -15.70 5.21 6.79
CA GLU A 44 -15.84 6.30 5.82
C GLU A 44 -16.30 5.77 4.45
N ALA A 45 -15.67 4.72 3.94
CA ALA A 45 -16.03 4.10 2.67
C ALA A 45 -17.47 3.55 2.68
N THR A 46 -17.89 2.92 3.78
CA THR A 46 -19.26 2.41 3.94
C THR A 46 -20.28 3.56 3.98
N THR A 47 -19.98 4.62 4.73
CA THR A 47 -20.83 5.81 4.82
C THR A 47 -20.98 6.48 3.46
N ASN A 48 -19.86 6.69 2.76
CA ASN A 48 -19.85 7.29 1.43
C ASN A 48 -20.58 6.41 0.40
N ALA A 49 -20.43 5.09 0.49
CA ALA A 49 -21.12 4.16 -0.40
C ALA A 49 -22.65 4.24 -0.25
N GLN A 50 -23.13 4.40 0.99
CA GLN A 50 -24.56 4.61 1.26
C GLN A 50 -25.05 5.97 0.74
N GLN A 51 -24.33 7.05 1.04
CA GLN A 51 -24.69 8.41 0.63
C GLN A 51 -24.72 8.57 -0.90
N THR A 52 -23.77 7.94 -1.60
CA THR A 52 -23.64 8.03 -3.06
C THR A 52 -24.36 6.90 -3.80
N GLN A 53 -24.95 5.95 -3.07
CA GLN A 53 -25.56 4.72 -3.62
C GLN A 53 -24.61 3.99 -4.58
N SER A 54 -23.33 3.94 -4.26
CA SER A 54 -22.27 3.42 -5.12
C SER A 54 -21.28 2.57 -4.34
N LEU A 55 -20.85 1.45 -4.92
CA LEU A 55 -19.77 0.63 -4.35
C LEU A 55 -18.36 1.17 -4.65
N ALA A 56 -18.24 2.29 -5.37
CA ALA A 56 -16.94 2.87 -5.71
C ALA A 56 -16.07 3.19 -4.48
N PRO A 57 -16.60 3.75 -3.37
CA PRO A 57 -15.79 4.00 -2.17
C PRO A 57 -15.23 2.72 -1.54
N LEU A 58 -16.01 1.62 -1.55
CA LEU A 58 -15.54 0.32 -1.04
C LEU A 58 -14.46 -0.30 -1.95
N ARG A 59 -14.58 -0.13 -3.28
CA ARG A 59 -13.52 -0.56 -4.20
C ARG A 59 -12.24 0.25 -3.99
N ALA A 60 -12.35 1.56 -3.79
CA ALA A 60 -11.20 2.43 -3.49
C ALA A 60 -10.54 2.06 -2.15
N PHE A 61 -11.33 1.71 -1.13
CA PHE A 61 -10.83 1.16 0.13
C PHE A 61 -10.00 -0.11 -0.09
N VAL A 62 -10.56 -1.11 -0.80
CA VAL A 62 -9.84 -2.36 -1.10
C VAL A 62 -8.55 -2.09 -1.86
N HIS A 63 -8.60 -1.26 -2.92
CA HIS A 63 -7.41 -0.87 -3.69
C HIS A 63 -6.32 -0.27 -2.81
N SER A 64 -6.68 0.72 -1.99
CA SER A 64 -5.73 1.45 -1.16
C SER A 64 -5.01 0.53 -0.17
N TRP A 65 -5.75 -0.38 0.46
CA TRP A 65 -5.20 -1.30 1.46
C TRP A 65 -4.47 -2.49 0.83
N ALA A 66 -4.87 -2.92 -0.36
CA ALA A 66 -4.14 -3.92 -1.14
C ALA A 66 -2.75 -3.40 -1.52
N VAL A 67 -2.66 -2.18 -2.06
CA VAL A 67 -1.37 -1.53 -2.38
C VAL A 67 -0.53 -1.34 -1.12
N PHE A 68 -1.13 -0.90 -0.02
CA PHE A 68 -0.43 -0.77 1.26
C PHE A 68 0.18 -2.10 1.72
N VAL A 69 -0.59 -3.19 1.72
CA VAL A 69 -0.10 -4.52 2.11
C VAL A 69 0.97 -5.03 1.14
N ALA A 70 0.78 -4.80 -0.17
CA ALA A 70 1.76 -5.19 -1.19
C ALA A 70 3.11 -4.47 -1.02
N ILE A 71 3.12 -3.25 -0.46
CA ILE A 71 4.35 -2.53 -0.12
C ILE A 71 4.93 -3.03 1.22
N GLU A 72 4.13 -3.02 2.29
CA GLU A 72 4.61 -3.30 3.66
C GLU A 72 5.00 -4.76 3.89
N ARG A 73 4.53 -5.70 3.06
CA ARG A 73 5.01 -7.09 3.09
C ARG A 73 6.49 -7.21 2.70
N HIS A 74 7.09 -6.17 2.10
CA HIS A 74 8.50 -6.08 1.72
C HIS A 74 9.18 -4.94 2.53
N PRO A 75 9.83 -5.24 3.67
CA PRO A 75 10.35 -4.22 4.59
C PRO A 75 11.34 -3.23 3.97
N GLU A 76 12.19 -3.71 3.05
CA GLU A 76 13.14 -2.86 2.32
C GLU A 76 12.43 -1.86 1.42
N ARG A 77 11.42 -2.31 0.66
CA ARG A 77 10.59 -1.45 -0.19
C ARG A 77 9.82 -0.42 0.63
N ALA A 78 9.24 -0.83 1.77
CA ALA A 78 8.53 0.07 2.66
C ALA A 78 9.45 1.12 3.29
N THR A 79 10.67 0.74 3.66
CA THR A 79 11.68 1.68 4.18
C THR A 79 12.10 2.67 3.10
N ARG A 80 12.40 2.19 1.90
CA ARG A 80 12.73 3.05 0.75
C ARG A 80 11.63 4.04 0.42
N LEU A 81 10.37 3.60 0.43
CA LEU A 81 9.22 4.49 0.21
C LEU A 81 9.17 5.62 1.24
N ARG A 82 9.35 5.31 2.53
CA ARG A 82 9.35 6.33 3.59
C ARG A 82 10.48 7.34 3.44
N GLU A 83 11.68 6.89 3.07
CA GLU A 83 12.81 7.78 2.78
C GLU A 83 12.49 8.75 1.62
N LEU A 84 11.91 8.23 0.54
CA LEU A 84 11.53 9.04 -0.62
C LEU A 84 10.42 10.03 -0.28
N GLU A 85 9.40 9.60 0.47
CA GLU A 85 8.33 10.47 0.94
C GLU A 85 8.87 11.59 1.85
N GLN A 86 9.87 11.31 2.68
CA GLN A 86 10.56 12.32 3.48
C GLN A 86 11.37 13.31 2.62
N ILE A 87 12.07 12.84 1.58
CA ILE A 87 12.78 13.72 0.64
C ILE A 87 11.80 14.67 -0.05
N VAL A 88 10.65 14.15 -0.51
CA VAL A 88 9.59 14.96 -1.15
C VAL A 88 8.97 15.95 -0.16
N ALA A 89 8.76 15.55 1.10
CA ALA A 89 8.12 16.40 2.10
C ALA A 89 9.02 17.57 2.56
N ILE A 90 10.34 17.37 2.60
CA ILE A 90 11.31 18.40 3.01
C ILE A 90 11.68 19.31 1.83
N ALA A 91 11.88 18.72 0.64
CA ALA A 91 12.21 19.36 -0.64
C ALA A 91 13.03 20.67 -0.56
N GLU A 92 14.30 20.56 -0.19
CA GLU A 92 15.32 21.62 -0.39
C GLU A 92 15.93 21.59 -1.81
N GLN A 93 15.72 20.50 -2.56
CA GLN A 93 16.16 20.27 -3.95
C GLN A 93 15.02 19.69 -4.80
N ASP A 94 15.24 19.58 -6.12
CA ASP A 94 14.26 19.03 -7.08
C ASP A 94 13.85 17.59 -6.71
N PRO A 95 12.58 17.36 -6.29
CA PRO A 95 12.11 16.05 -5.86
C PRO A 95 11.66 15.14 -7.01
N THR A 96 11.82 15.56 -8.28
CA THR A 96 11.29 14.83 -9.45
C THR A 96 11.73 13.36 -9.51
N ALA A 97 13.02 13.10 -9.24
CA ALA A 97 13.53 11.72 -9.20
C ALA A 97 12.88 10.88 -8.10
N ALA A 98 12.69 11.47 -6.91
CA ALA A 98 12.05 10.79 -5.78
C ALA A 98 10.57 10.49 -6.07
N ILE A 99 9.85 11.44 -6.68
CA ILE A 99 8.46 11.26 -7.10
C ILE A 99 8.34 10.11 -8.12
N HIS A 100 9.24 10.06 -9.11
CA HIS A 100 9.24 8.99 -10.10
C HIS A 100 9.47 7.63 -9.45
N GLU A 101 10.41 7.52 -8.51
CA GLU A 101 10.67 6.26 -7.80
C GLU A 101 9.48 5.82 -6.93
N ILE A 102 8.82 6.75 -6.22
CA ILE A 102 7.58 6.47 -5.47
C ILE A 102 6.50 5.89 -6.39
N GLN A 103 6.33 6.46 -7.59
CA GLN A 103 5.36 5.97 -8.57
C GLN A 103 5.71 4.56 -9.05
N GLN A 104 6.98 4.25 -9.27
CA GLN A 104 7.40 2.89 -9.65
C GLN A 104 7.16 1.87 -8.53
N ILE A 105 7.43 2.24 -7.28
CA ILE A 105 7.13 1.38 -6.10
C ILE A 105 5.64 1.07 -6.04
N ARG A 106 4.78 2.09 -6.20
CA ARG A 106 3.31 1.91 -6.16
C ARG A 106 2.81 1.07 -7.33
N LYS A 107 3.30 1.31 -8.54
CA LYS A 107 2.94 0.52 -9.73
C LYS A 107 3.31 -0.96 -9.58
N THR A 108 4.49 -1.23 -9.02
CA THR A 108 4.93 -2.61 -8.74
C THR A 108 4.01 -3.28 -7.72
N ALA A 109 3.64 -2.55 -6.66
CA ALA A 109 2.71 -3.04 -5.65
C ALA A 109 1.30 -3.30 -6.19
N GLU A 110 0.79 -2.45 -7.08
CA GLU A 110 -0.49 -2.66 -7.78
C GLU A 110 -0.45 -3.94 -8.64
N ALA A 111 0.62 -4.14 -9.42
CA ALA A 111 0.78 -5.34 -10.22
C ALA A 111 0.85 -6.63 -9.37
N GLU A 112 1.54 -6.58 -8.22
CA GLU A 112 1.59 -7.69 -7.26
C GLU A 112 0.25 -7.97 -6.59
N ALA A 113 -0.58 -6.94 -6.43
CA ALA A 113 -1.95 -7.06 -5.91
C ALA A 113 -2.96 -7.52 -6.99
N GLY A 114 -2.58 -7.50 -8.27
CA GLY A 114 -3.47 -7.81 -9.40
C GLY A 114 -4.47 -6.70 -9.73
N LEU A 115 -4.07 -5.43 -9.53
CA LEU A 115 -4.87 -4.23 -9.77
C LEU A 115 -4.50 -3.51 -11.07
#